data_AF-A0A821U766-F1
#
_entry.id   AF-A0A821U766-F1
#
_cell.length_a   1.000
_cell.length_b   1.000
_cell.length_c   1.000
_cell.angle_alpha   90.00
_cell.angle_beta   90.00
_cell.angle_gamma   90.00
#
_symmetry.space_group_name_H-M   'P 1'
#
loop_
_entity.id
_entity.type
_entity.pdbx_description
1 polymer ?
#
loop_
_entity_poly.entity_id
_entity_poly.type
_entity_poly.pdbx_seq_one_letter_code
_entity_poly.pdbx_strand_id
1 'polypeptide(L)' 'GQELRNAVADAAKNATLINSGDVTVSAAPNLSASHLIHVHSPNWNAATQDACIGELDQAILNIL' A
#
# COMPACT_ATOMS: atom_id res chain seq x y z
N GLY A 1 -10.38 14.57 0.38
CA GLY A 1 -10.24 14.12 -1.02
C GLY A 1 -8.87 14.44 -1.58
N GLN A 2 -8.53 15.71 -1.74
CA GLN A 2 -7.25 16.17 -2.30
C GLN A 2 -6.04 15.78 -1.42
N GLU A 3 -6.15 15.97 -0.11
CA GLU A 3 -5.09 15.70 0.88
C GLU A 3 -4.62 14.23 0.87
N LEU A 4 -5.56 13.29 0.79
CA LEU A 4 -5.27 11.86 0.67
C LEU A 4 -4.49 11.55 -0.62
N ARG A 5 -4.90 12.14 -1.75
CA ARG A 5 -4.20 11.95 -3.02
C ARG A 5 -2.77 12.50 -2.99
N ASN A 6 -2.55 13.61 -2.30
CA ASN A 6 -1.21 14.19 -2.14
C ASN A 6 -0.31 13.29 -1.28
N ALA A 7 -0.82 12.72 -0.18
CA ALA A 7 -0.08 11.78 0.66
C ALA A 7 0.29 10.48 -0.09
N VAL A 8 -0.63 9.95 -0.92
CA VAL A 8 -0.37 8.79 -1.78
C VAL A 8 0.71 9.10 -2.82
N ALA A 9 0.66 10.28 -3.45
CA ALA A 9 1.65 10.68 -4.44
C ALA A 9 3.05 10.90 -3.85
N ASP A 10 3.14 11.37 -2.61
CA ASP A 10 4.41 11.52 -1.87
C ASP A 10 5.02 10.16 -1.50
N ALA A 11 4.20 9.25 -0.98
CA ALA A 11 4.60 7.87 -0.69
C ALA A 11 5.10 7.14 -1.96
N ALA A 12 4.43 7.35 -3.09
CA ALA A 12 4.81 6.77 -4.38
C ALA A 12 6.11 7.36 -4.96
N LYS A 13 6.43 8.63 -4.68
CA LYS A 13 7.67 9.26 -5.16
C LYS A 13 8.91 8.80 -4.39
N ASN A 14 8.77 8.46 -3.11
CA ASN A 14 9.88 8.05 -2.26
C ASN A 14 10.17 6.54 -2.32
N ALA A 15 9.29 5.73 -2.91
CA ALA A 15 9.49 4.29 -3.06
C ALA A 15 10.12 3.98 -4.43
N THR A 16 11.40 3.60 -4.45
CA THR A 16 12.15 3.37 -5.70
C THR A 16 11.71 2.11 -6.46
N LEU A 17 11.06 1.16 -5.78
CA LEU A 17 10.20 0.13 -6.37
C LEU A 17 9.11 -0.20 -5.35
N ILE A 18 7.85 -0.24 -5.79
CA ILE A 18 6.73 -0.76 -5.01
C ILE A 18 6.32 -2.07 -5.67
N ASN A 19 6.41 -3.19 -4.96
CA ASN A 19 5.95 -4.47 -5.47
C ASN A 19 4.56 -4.80 -4.92
N SER A 20 3.87 -5.71 -5.58
CA SER A 20 2.70 -6.36 -5.00
C SER A 20 3.08 -7.01 -3.67
N GLY A 21 2.27 -6.82 -2.64
CA GLY A 21 2.53 -7.34 -1.30
C GLY A 21 3.33 -6.40 -0.39
N ASP A 22 3.87 -5.29 -0.92
CA ASP A 22 4.55 -4.28 -0.11
C ASP A 22 3.56 -3.44 0.72
N VAL A 23 4.08 -2.89 1.81
CA VAL A 23 3.38 -1.92 2.66
C VAL A 23 4.28 -0.71 2.84
N THR A 24 3.75 0.49 2.62
CA THR A 24 4.47 1.73 2.90
C THR A 24 3.72 2.61 3.88
N VAL A 25 4.44 3.42 4.65
CA VAL A 25 3.85 4.33 5.63
C VAL A 25 4.20 5.77 5.25
N SER A 26 3.21 6.66 5.27
CA SER A 26 3.43 8.09 5.08
C SER A 26 2.82 8.89 6.24
N ALA A 27 3.36 10.07 6.49
CA ALA A 27 2.72 11.02 7.39
C ALA A 27 1.37 11.47 6.81
N ALA A 28 0.45 11.84 7.71
CA ALA A 28 -0.88 12.32 7.34
C ALA A 28 -1.23 13.61 8.11
N PRO A 29 -0.48 14.71 7.88
CA PRO A 29 -0.55 15.92 8.72
C PRO A 29 -1.93 16.59 8.76
N ASN A 30 -2.77 16.32 7.76
CA ASN A 30 -4.08 16.95 7.59
C ASN A 30 -5.25 15.97 7.82
N LEU A 31 -4.97 14.79 8.39
CA LEU A 31 -5.98 13.84 8.85
C LEU A 31 -5.95 13.78 10.38
N SER A 32 -7.04 13.30 10.99
CA SER A 32 -7.05 13.01 12.43
C SER A 32 -6.07 11.88 12.80
N ALA A 33 -5.75 11.00 11.84
CA ALA A 33 -4.71 9.99 11.96
C ALA A 33 -3.34 10.61 11.66
N SER A 34 -2.32 10.28 12.46
CA SER A 34 -0.95 10.80 12.28
C SER A 34 -0.22 10.17 11.08
N HIS A 35 -0.59 8.95 10.70
CA HIS A 35 0.04 8.17 9.65
C HIS A 35 -1.00 7.46 8.78
N LEU A 36 -0.62 7.19 7.54
CA LEU A 36 -1.35 6.35 6.60
C LEU A 36 -0.51 5.13 6.25
N ILE A 37 -1.17 3.98 6.23
CA ILE A 37 -0.60 2.72 5.76
C ILE A 37 -1.14 2.49 4.35
N HIS A 38 -0.23 2.39 3.38
CA HIS A 38 -0.53 2.13 1.98
C HIS A 38 -0.22 0.66 1.71
N VAL A 39 -1.26 -0.11 1.37
CA VAL A 39 -1.15 -1.53 1.06
C VAL A 39 -1.16 -1.70 -0.45
N HIS A 40 -0.11 -2.31 -0.99
CA HIS A 40 0.06 -2.47 -2.44
C HIS A 40 -0.45 -3.84 -2.87
N SER A 41 -1.76 -3.93 -3.06
CA SER A 41 -2.42 -5.18 -3.43
C SER A 41 -1.99 -5.66 -4.82
N PRO A 42 -1.87 -6.98 -5.04
CA PRO A 42 -1.63 -7.54 -6.37
C PRO A 42 -2.81 -7.27 -7.31
N ASN A 43 -2.51 -7.15 -8.60
CA ASN A 43 -3.55 -7.18 -9.62
C ASN A 43 -4.14 -8.58 -9.70
N TRP A 44 -5.47 -8.68 -9.56
CA TRP A 44 -6.14 -9.97 -9.62
C TRP A 44 -5.98 -10.63 -10.99
N ASN A 45 -5.53 -11.89 -10.96
CA ASN A 45 -5.48 -12.75 -12.14
C ASN A 45 -5.84 -14.19 -11.73
N ALA A 46 -6.90 -14.73 -12.33
CA ALA A 46 -7.38 -16.07 -12.04
C ALA A 46 -6.35 -17.18 -12.34
N ALA A 47 -5.46 -16.96 -13.32
CA ALA A 47 -4.39 -17.92 -13.64
C ALA A 47 -3.29 -17.96 -12.57
N THR A 48 -3.17 -16.92 -11.74
CA THR A 48 -2.17 -16.80 -10.66
C THR A 48 -2.85 -16.56 -9.31
N GLN A 49 -4.05 -17.12 -9.12
CA GLN A 49 -4.89 -16.87 -7.95
C GLN A 49 -4.16 -17.14 -6.63
N ASP A 50 -3.49 -18.28 -6.49
CA ASP A 50 -2.77 -18.63 -5.26
C ASP A 50 -1.65 -17.63 -4.93
N ALA A 51 -0.95 -17.14 -5.97
CA ALA A 51 0.07 -16.11 -5.79
C ALA A 51 -0.54 -14.78 -5.34
N CYS A 52 -1.66 -14.35 -5.95
CA CYS A 52 -2.36 -13.13 -5.54
C CYS A 52 -2.86 -13.21 -4.09
N ILE A 53 -3.36 -14.38 -3.66
CA ILE A 53 -3.79 -14.59 -2.27
C ILE A 53 -2.58 -14.51 -1.34
N GLY A 54 -1.46 -15.18 -1.68
CA GLY A 54 -0.23 -15.16 -0.89
C GLY A 54 0.37 -13.75 -0.75
N GLU A 55 0.44 -12.99 -1.84
CA GLU A 55 0.93 -11.60 -1.82
C GLU A 55 0.04 -10.69 -0.97
N LEU A 56 -1.28 -10.88 -1.02
CA LEU A 56 -2.21 -10.11 -0.19
C LEU A 56 -2.11 -10.49 1.30
N ASP A 57 -1.97 -11.78 1.61
CA ASP A 57 -1.77 -12.27 2.98
C ASP A 57 -0.48 -11.70 3.59
N GLN A 58 0.62 -11.75 2.81
CA GLN A 58 1.90 -11.16 3.21
C GLN A 58 1.77 -9.64 3.44
N ALA A 59 1.04 -8.93 2.59
CA ALA A 59 0.80 -7.49 2.77
C ALA A 59 0.08 -7.21 4.09
N ILE A 60 -0.94 -8.00 4.43
CA ILE A 60 -1.70 -7.84 5.68
C ILE A 60 -0.82 -8.15 6.89
N LEU A 61 -0.01 -9.20 6.83
CA LEU A 61 0.93 -9.56 7.91
C LEU A 61 1.97 -8.46 8.17
N ASN A 62 2.41 -7.75 7.14
CA ASN A 62 3.34 -6.63 7.27
C ASN A 62 2.72 -5.35 7.88
N ILE A 63 1.40 -5.30 8.07
CA ILE A 63 0.69 -4.18 8.71
C ILE A 63 0.63 -4.37 10.24
N LEU A 64 0.64 -5.62 10.72
CA LEU A 64 0.48 -6.00 12.14
C LEU A 64 1.76 -5.80 12.95
#